data_AF-A0ABD6V9E8-F1
#
_entry.id   AF-A0ABD6V9E8-F1
#
_cell.length_a   1.000
_cell.length_b   1.000
_cell.length_c   1.000
_cell.angle_alpha   90.00
_cell.angle_beta   90.00
_cell.angle_gamma   90.00
#
_symmetry.space_group_name_H-M   'P 1'
#
loop_
_entity.id
_entity.type
_entity.pdbx_description
1 polymer ?
#
loop_
_entity_poly.entity_id
_entity_poly.type
_entity_poly.pdbx_seq_one_letter_code
_entity_poly.pdbx_strand_id
1 'polypeptide(L)'
;MTYNWDLIERLLHDVQNDGVKSTATEFETLLNRGFIEPLPHVEGGDGSTYILTALGARLLALIDSSIPGNDHPRQVLNEQAGDPLDRSIFEEIAKKPQIA
;
A
#
# COMPACT_ATOMS: atom_id res chain seq x y z
N MET A 1 8.44 -6.75 -13.08
CA MET A 1 7.68 -5.49 -13.11
C MET A 1 8.06 -4.73 -11.86
N THR A 2 8.54 -3.50 -11.97
CA THR A 2 8.91 -2.68 -10.82
C THR A 2 7.80 -1.66 -10.58
N TYR A 3 7.22 -1.67 -9.38
CA TYR A 3 6.24 -0.66 -9.00
C TYR A 3 6.94 0.65 -8.65
N ASN A 4 6.26 1.77 -8.89
CA ASN A 4 6.71 3.05 -8.40
C ASN A 4 6.37 3.17 -6.91
N TRP A 5 7.25 2.66 -6.05
CA TRP A 5 7.03 2.65 -4.60
C TRP A 5 6.88 4.04 -3.98
N ASP A 6 7.52 5.05 -4.56
CA ASP A 6 7.38 6.45 -4.13
C ASP A 6 5.95 6.96 -4.39
N LEU A 7 5.41 6.63 -5.56
CA LEU A 7 4.01 6.90 -5.88
C LEU A 7 3.07 6.11 -4.95
N ILE A 8 3.31 4.82 -4.74
CA ILE A 8 2.48 3.98 -3.86
C ILE A 8 2.47 4.54 -2.42
N GLU A 9 3.63 4.91 -1.88
CA GLU A 9 3.74 5.54 -0.56
C GLU A 9 2.91 6.81 -0.47
N ARG A 10 3.07 7.70 -1.45
CA ARG A 10 2.30 8.94 -1.52
C ARG A 10 0.80 8.68 -1.56
N LEU A 11 0.36 7.74 -2.40
CA LEU A 11 -1.05 7.37 -2.52
C LEU A 11 -1.62 6.84 -1.21
N LEU A 12 -0.87 5.98 -0.51
CA LEU A 12 -1.27 5.42 0.78
C LEU A 12 -1.35 6.52 1.85
N HIS A 13 -0.42 7.48 1.87
CA HIS A 13 -0.49 8.64 2.76
C HIS A 13 -1.68 9.54 2.46
N ASP A 14 -1.92 9.85 1.19
CA ASP A 14 -3.05 10.70 0.76
C ASP A 14 -4.39 10.06 1.16
N VAL A 15 -4.53 8.73 1.00
CA VAL A 15 -5.71 7.99 1.48
C VAL A 15 -5.79 7.94 3.01
N GLN A 16 -4.66 7.78 3.70
CA GLN A 16 -4.64 7.71 5.16
C GLN A 16 -4.98 9.05 5.83
N ASN A 17 -4.47 10.17 5.30
CA ASN A 17 -4.64 11.49 5.89
C ASN A 17 -5.93 12.17 5.43
N ASP A 18 -6.19 12.17 4.12
CA ASP A 18 -7.27 12.95 3.50
C ASP A 18 -8.36 12.07 2.89
N GLY A 19 -8.13 10.76 2.74
CA GLY A 19 -9.08 9.83 2.15
C GLY A 19 -9.35 10.10 0.67
N VAL A 20 -8.40 10.72 -0.02
CA VAL A 20 -8.60 11.18 -1.41
C VAL A 20 -8.37 10.07 -2.43
N LYS A 21 -9.17 10.11 -3.50
CA LYS A 21 -8.99 9.26 -4.67
C LYS A 21 -7.79 9.71 -5.49
N SER A 22 -7.13 8.77 -6.16
CA SER A 22 -6.21 9.06 -7.25
C SER A 22 -6.58 8.35 -8.54
N THR A 23 -6.13 8.89 -9.68
CA THR A 23 -6.33 8.31 -11.02
C THR A 23 -5.13 7.47 -11.48
N ALA A 24 -4.17 7.22 -10.59
CA ALA A 24 -3.00 6.42 -10.89
C ALA A 24 -3.36 4.93 -11.03
N THR A 25 -2.67 4.22 -11.92
CA THR A 25 -2.84 2.77 -12.11
C THR A 25 -2.52 2.00 -10.82
N GLU A 26 -1.56 2.49 -10.05
CA GLU A 26 -1.18 1.96 -8.74
C GLU A 26 -2.34 2.08 -7.74
N PHE A 27 -3.09 3.19 -7.75
CA PHE A 27 -4.25 3.36 -6.88
C PHE A 27 -5.33 2.31 -7.17
N GLU A 28 -5.65 2.12 -8.45
CA GLU A 28 -6.59 1.07 -8.87
C GLU A 28 -6.07 -0.32 -8.49
N THR A 29 -4.77 -0.56 -8.58
CA THR A 29 -4.15 -1.81 -8.13
C THR A 29 -4.32 -2.01 -6.63
N LEU A 30 -4.05 -0.98 -5.82
CA LEU A 30 -4.22 -1.02 -4.37
C LEU A 30 -5.68 -1.30 -3.99
N LEU A 31 -6.63 -0.72 -4.72
CA LEU A 31 -8.06 -0.94 -4.55
C LEU A 31 -8.45 -2.38 -4.88
N ASN A 32 -8.06 -2.87 -6.06
CA ASN A 32 -8.35 -4.23 -6.51
C ASN A 32 -7.70 -5.30 -5.62
N ARG A 33 -6.55 -5.00 -5.01
CA ARG A 33 -5.82 -5.90 -4.11
C ARG A 33 -6.27 -5.80 -2.64
N GLY A 34 -7.12 -4.83 -2.29
CA GLY A 34 -7.67 -4.65 -0.94
C GLY A 34 -6.73 -3.94 0.06
N PHE A 35 -5.76 -3.17 -0.42
CA PHE A 35 -4.97 -2.26 0.44
C PHE A 35 -5.74 -0.99 0.80
N ILE A 36 -6.62 -0.55 -0.10
CA ILE A 36 -7.55 0.56 0.14
C ILE A 36 -8.96 0.10 -0.17
N GLU A 37 -9.93 0.65 0.54
CA GLU A 37 -11.34 0.33 0.35
C GLU A 37 -12.16 1.63 0.27
N PRO A 38 -13.20 1.68 -0.58
CA PRO A 38 -14.11 2.82 -0.61
C PRO A 38 -14.91 2.82 0.70
N LEU A 39 -14.97 3.97 1.36
CA LEU A 39 -15.77 4.10 2.57
C LEU A 39 -17.25 3.94 2.20
N PRO A 40 -18.00 3.02 2.83
CA PRO A 40 -19.41 2.84 2.53
C PRO A 40 -20.16 4.14 2.78
N HIS A 41 -20.83 4.60 1.73
CA HIS A 41 -21.52 5.88 1.67
C HIS A 41 -22.50 6.05 2.83
N VAL A 42 -22.35 7.14 3.59
CA VAL A 42 -23.45 7.72 4.36
C VAL A 42 -24.23 8.64 3.43
N GLU A 43 -25.56 8.44 3.36
CA GLU A 43 -26.47 9.22 2.51
C GLU A 43 -26.18 10.73 2.58
N GLY A 44 -25.78 11.31 1.44
CA GLY A 44 -25.63 12.76 1.26
C GLY A 44 -24.21 13.30 1.04
N GLY A 45 -23.17 12.46 0.99
CA GLY A 45 -21.81 12.87 0.62
C GLY A 45 -21.43 12.56 -0.83
N ASP A 46 -20.43 13.25 -1.40
CA ASP A 46 -19.91 13.06 -2.79
C ASP A 46 -19.29 11.66 -3.06
N GLY A 47 -19.38 10.74 -2.10
CA GLY A 47 -19.26 9.30 -2.32
C GLY A 47 -17.88 8.79 -2.73
N SER A 48 -16.82 9.58 -2.56
CA SER A 48 -15.47 9.23 -3.05
C SER A 48 -14.39 9.28 -1.96
N THR A 49 -14.74 9.05 -0.70
CA THR A 49 -13.74 8.89 0.36
C THR A 49 -13.24 7.46 0.42
N TYR A 50 -11.93 7.29 0.48
CA TYR A 50 -11.27 6.01 0.59
C TYR A 50 -10.63 5.89 1.97
N ILE A 51 -10.54 4.66 2.48
CA ILE A 51 -9.85 4.37 3.72
C ILE A 51 -8.77 3.33 3.51
N LEU A 52 -7.70 3.46 4.29
CA LEU A 52 -6.63 2.48 4.34
C LEU A 52 -7.13 1.23 5.09
N THR A 53 -6.95 0.05 4.50
CA THR A 53 -7.25 -1.20 5.21
C THR A 53 -6.10 -1.54 6.16
N ALA A 54 -6.31 -2.54 7.02
CA ALA A 54 -5.21 -3.09 7.83
C ALA A 54 -4.03 -3.59 6.96
N LEU A 55 -4.31 -4.05 5.74
CA LEU A 55 -3.28 -4.47 4.79
C LEU A 55 -2.53 -3.26 4.21
N GLY A 56 -3.26 -2.21 3.80
CA GLY A 56 -2.67 -0.94 3.34
C GLY A 56 -1.81 -0.28 4.40
N ALA A 57 -2.25 -0.28 5.65
CA ALA A 57 -1.50 0.28 6.78
C ALA A 57 -0.18 -0.46 7.02
N ARG A 58 -0.19 -1.79 6.88
CA ARG A 58 1.04 -2.60 6.99
C ARG A 58 1.98 -2.35 5.83
N LEU A 59 1.47 -2.21 4.61
CA LEU A 59 2.30 -1.86 3.45
C LEU A 59 2.93 -0.48 3.65
N LEU A 60 2.14 0.52 4.05
CA LEU A 60 2.62 1.86 4.33
C LEU A 60 3.69 1.87 5.42
N ALA A 61 3.45 1.22 6.56
CA ALA A 61 4.44 1.11 7.62
C ALA A 61 5.73 0.42 7.15
N LEU A 62 5.62 -0.58 6.28
CA LEU A 62 6.77 -1.30 5.75
C LEU A 62 7.59 -0.44 4.78
N ILE A 63 6.96 0.32 3.88
CA ILE A 63 7.68 1.18 2.93
C ILE A 63 8.19 2.49 3.55
N ASP A 64 7.52 2.98 4.60
CA ASP A 64 7.91 4.15 5.41
C ASP A 64 9.06 3.84 6.37
N SER A 65 9.15 2.58 6.84
CA SER A 65 10.23 2.10 7.72
C SER A 65 11.56 1.99 6.96
N SER A 66 12.16 3.14 6.66
CA SER A 66 13.54 3.26 6.26
C SER A 66 14.42 3.06 7.50
N ILE A 67 14.60 1.80 7.91
CA ILE A 67 15.55 1.47 8.97
C ILE A 67 16.96 1.67 8.40
N PRO A 68 17.77 2.61 8.93
CA PRO A 68 19.13 2.81 8.45
C PRO A 68 19.97 1.56 8.74
N GLY A 69 20.51 0.93 7.69
CA GLY A 69 21.41 -0.23 7.78
C GLY A 69 20.82 -1.58 7.33
N ASN A 70 19.57 -1.63 6.89
CA ASN A 70 18.95 -2.81 6.28
C ASN A 70 18.65 -2.56 4.79
N ASP A 71 18.51 -3.62 3.97
CA ASP A 71 18.03 -3.47 2.59
C ASP A 71 16.70 -2.72 2.59
N HIS A 72 16.57 -1.70 1.74
CA HIS A 72 15.38 -0.86 1.72
C HIS A 72 14.16 -1.76 1.49
N PRO A 73 13.10 -1.66 2.31
CA PRO A 73 11.91 -2.53 2.17
C PRO A 73 11.32 -2.54 0.76
N ARG A 74 11.40 -1.40 0.06
CA ARG A 74 11.04 -1.24 -1.36
C ARG A 74 11.88 -2.13 -2.29
N GLN A 75 13.18 -2.27 -2.01
CA GLN A 75 14.08 -3.15 -2.74
C GLN A 75 13.72 -4.62 -2.48
N VAL A 76 13.53 -5.00 -1.20
CA VAL A 76 13.14 -6.37 -0.84
C VAL A 76 11.84 -6.78 -1.52
N LEU A 77 10.86 -5.87 -1.63
CA LEU A 77 9.62 -6.10 -2.38
C LEU A 77 9.89 -6.26 -3.88
N ASN A 78 10.74 -5.42 -4.48
CA ASN A 78 11.10 -5.54 -5.91
C ASN A 78 11.91 -6.79 -6.26
N GLU A 79 12.70 -7.32 -5.33
CA GLU A 79 13.54 -8.51 -5.55
C GLU A 79 12.76 -9.82 -5.45
N GLN A 80 11.48 -9.78 -5.08
CA GLN A 80 10.66 -10.98 -5.04
C GLN A 80 10.38 -11.53 -6.44
N ALA A 81 10.40 -12.86 -6.56
CA ALA A 81 10.14 -13.56 -7.82
C ALA A 81 8.69 -13.43 -8.33
N GLY A 82 7.80 -12.73 -7.60
CA GLY A 82 6.39 -12.56 -7.95
C GLY A 82 5.90 -11.13 -7.74
N ASP A 83 4.59 -10.93 -7.74
CA ASP A 83 3.97 -9.61 -7.54
C ASP A 83 4.02 -9.22 -6.04
N PRO A 84 4.80 -8.20 -5.65
CA PRO A 84 4.89 -7.77 -4.25
C PRO A 84 3.61 -7.17 -3.68
N LEU A 85 2.67 -6.75 -4.54
CA LEU A 85 1.34 -6.29 -4.14
C LEU A 85 0.31 -7.43 -4.14
N ASP A 86 0.71 -8.66 -4.49
CA ASP A 86 -0.14 -9.81 -4.25
C ASP A 86 -0.23 -10.07 -2.75
N ARG A 87 -1.46 -10.20 -2.23
CA ARG A 87 -1.70 -10.40 -0.80
C ARG A 87 -0.94 -11.59 -0.23
N SER A 88 -0.88 -12.71 -0.95
CA SER A 88 -0.19 -13.90 -0.43
C SER A 88 1.31 -13.66 -0.34
N ILE A 89 1.88 -13.02 -1.36
CA ILE A 89 3.31 -12.70 -1.41
C ILE A 89 3.67 -11.65 -0.35
N PHE A 90 2.87 -10.59 -0.26
CA PHE A 90 3.05 -9.53 0.74
C PHE A 90 2.99 -10.08 2.16
N GLU A 91 2.01 -10.93 2.50
CA GLU A 91 1.92 -11.51 3.84
C GLU A 91 3.13 -12.39 4.18
N GLU A 92 3.69 -13.12 3.22
CA GLU A 92 4.92 -13.89 3.43
C GLU A 92 6.15 -13.00 3.65
N ILE A 93 6.23 -11.86 2.95
CA ILE A 93 7.33 -10.88 3.14
C ILE A 93 7.19 -10.18 4.48
N ALA A 94 5.98 -9.73 4.83
CA ALA A 94 5.69 -9.06 6.08
C ALA A 94 5.85 -9.96 7.31
N LYS A 95 5.86 -11.29 7.14
CA LYS A 95 6.22 -12.25 8.20
C LYS A 95 7.73 -12.36 8.42
N LYS A 96 8.56 -11.96 7.45
CA LYS A 96 10.02 -12.09 7.61
C LYS A 96 10.48 -11.11 8.70
N PRO A 97 11.16 -11.60 9.75
CA PRO A 97 11.63 -10.77 10.87
C PRO A 97 12.74 -9.78 10.48
N GLN A 98 13.14 -9.76 9.21
CA GLN A 98 14.20 -8.92 8.66
C GLN A 98 13.67 -7.55 8.20
N ILE A 99 12.35 -7.29 8.27
CA ILE A 99 11.70 -6.05 7.80
C ILE A 99 10.84 -5.42 8.92
N ALA A 100 11.07 -5.77 10.18
CA ALA A 100 10.31 -5.26 11.35
C ALA A 100 11.23 -4.55 12.35
#